data_AF-A0A7C9CY61-F1
#
_entry.id   AF-A0A7C9CY61-F1
#
_cell.length_a   1.000
_cell.length_b   1.000
_cell.length_c   1.000
_cell.angle_alpha   90.00
_cell.angle_beta   90.00
_cell.angle_gamma   90.00
#
_symmetry.space_group_name_H-M   'P 1'
#
loop_
_entity.id
_entity.type
_entity.pdbx_description
1 polymer ?
#
loop_
_entity_poly.entity_id
_entity_poly.type
_entity_poly.pdbx_seq_one_letter_code
_entity_poly.pdbx_strand_id
1 'polypeptide(L)'
;AGRWADVARIRTRLNDRGMKKVPGCTSIEVNSIVHEFLSGDKVHPQSKEIYEMLEEIDKLLETNGHVPDTSEVLYDMDEDWKEGVLNHHSERLAIAYGLISTKPGTTIRIIKNLRVCGNCHSATKLISKIFNREIIARDRTRFHHFKDGLCSCMDQW
;
A
#
# COMPACT_ATOMS: atom_id res chain seq x y z
N ALA A 1 19.04 -5.15 22.88
CA ALA A 1 18.55 -3.82 23.30
C ALA A 1 18.84 -2.80 22.21
N GLY A 2 17.81 -2.14 21.68
CA GLY A 2 17.89 -1.27 20.50
C GLY A 2 18.60 0.06 20.78
N ARG A 3 19.61 0.40 19.98
CA ARG A 3 20.38 1.64 20.05
C ARG A 3 19.66 2.79 19.33
N TRP A 4 18.44 3.11 19.77
CA TRP A 4 17.54 4.06 19.12
C TRP A 4 18.11 5.49 19.07
N ALA A 5 18.82 5.91 20.12
CA ALA A 5 19.52 7.19 20.14
C ALA A 5 20.59 7.27 19.04
N ASP A 6 21.25 6.15 18.71
CA ASP A 6 22.24 6.11 17.64
C ASP A 6 21.57 6.09 16.26
N VAL A 7 20.46 5.37 16.09
CA VAL A 7 19.67 5.39 14.85
C VAL A 7 19.10 6.79 14.58
N ALA A 8 18.55 7.45 15.59
CA ALA A 8 18.07 8.83 15.50
C ALA A 8 19.23 9.78 15.16
N ARG A 9 20.38 9.67 15.84
CA ARG A 9 21.57 10.49 15.56
C ARG A 9 22.08 10.28 14.13
N ILE A 10 22.09 9.05 13.64
CA ILE A 10 22.44 8.75 12.24
C ILE A 10 21.42 9.39 11.30
N ARG A 11 20.12 9.21 11.53
CA ARG A 11 19.05 9.77 10.68
C ARG A 11 19.09 11.29 10.61
N THR A 12 19.33 11.97 11.73
CA THR A 12 19.56 13.42 11.78
C THR A 12 20.78 13.81 10.96
N ARG A 13 21.92 13.12 11.14
CA ARG A 13 23.15 13.40 10.39
C ARG A 13 23.00 13.17 8.88
N LEU A 14 22.20 12.19 8.45
CA LEU A 14 21.91 11.94 7.03
C LEU A 14 21.02 13.07 6.46
N ASN A 15 19.99 13.50 7.21
CA ASN A 15 19.12 14.61 6.84
C ASN A 15 19.88 15.95 6.75
N ASP A 16 20.75 16.25 7.69
CA ASP A 16 21.59 17.47 7.72
C ASP A 16 22.54 17.53 6.52
N ARG A 17 22.90 16.36 5.97
CA ARG A 17 23.69 16.22 4.73
C ARG A 17 22.84 16.26 3.46
N GLY A 18 21.56 16.60 3.57
CA GLY A 18 20.61 16.65 2.46
C GLY A 18 20.16 15.26 1.95
N MET A 19 20.60 14.16 2.59
CA MET A 19 20.23 12.81 2.21
C MET A 19 18.88 12.43 2.84
N LYS A 20 17.80 12.97 2.27
CA LYS A 20 16.44 12.60 2.63
C LYS A 20 16.08 11.28 1.96
N LYS A 21 15.53 10.34 2.73
CA LYS A 21 14.95 9.11 2.17
C LYS A 21 13.77 9.50 1.28
N VAL A 22 13.77 9.08 0.02
CA VAL A 22 12.61 9.25 -0.87
C VAL A 22 11.45 8.45 -0.25
N PRO A 23 10.30 9.09 0.04
CA PRO A 23 9.14 8.39 0.58
C PRO A 23 8.60 7.40 -0.46
N GLY A 24 8.02 6.30 0.02
CA GLY A 24 7.25 5.42 -0.85
C GLY A 24 6.01 6.18 -1.35
N CYS A 25 5.83 6.22 -2.66
CA CYS A 25 4.63 6.74 -3.29
C CYS A 25 4.06 5.69 -4.24
N THR A 26 2.74 5.74 -4.39
CA THR A 26 2.02 4.98 -5.41
C THR A 26 1.17 5.93 -6.22
N SER A 27 1.27 5.82 -7.53
CA SER A 27 0.47 6.59 -8.48
C SER A 27 -0.55 5.69 -9.19
N ILE A 28 -1.69 6.27 -9.54
CA ILE A 28 -2.77 5.65 -10.30
C ILE A 28 -3.28 6.64 -11.33
N GLU A 29 -3.59 6.17 -12.53
CA GLU A 29 -4.23 6.97 -13.57
C GLU A 29 -5.72 6.62 -13.64
N VAL A 30 -6.58 7.63 -13.45
CA VAL A 30 -8.04 7.52 -13.61
C VAL A 30 -8.52 8.70 -14.46
N ASN A 31 -9.31 8.43 -15.49
CA ASN A 31 -9.83 9.47 -16.40
C ASN A 31 -8.74 10.41 -16.96
N SER A 32 -7.58 9.85 -17.29
CA SER A 32 -6.39 10.58 -17.80
C SER A 32 -5.77 11.58 -16.81
N ILE A 33 -6.12 11.48 -15.53
CA ILE A 33 -5.50 12.24 -14.45
C ILE A 33 -4.67 11.27 -13.60
N VAL A 34 -3.44 11.67 -13.32
CA VAL A 34 -2.55 10.92 -12.43
C VAL A 34 -2.75 11.43 -11.01
N HIS A 35 -3.06 10.51 -10.11
CA HIS A 35 -3.18 10.74 -8.68
C HIS A 35 -2.03 10.04 -7.98
N GLU A 36 -1.34 10.73 -7.08
CA GLU A 36 -0.23 10.19 -6.30
C GLU A 36 -0.61 10.17 -4.83
N PHE A 37 -0.28 9.06 -4.16
CA PHE A 37 -0.54 8.84 -2.75
C PHE A 37 0.76 8.54 -2.01
N LEU A 38 0.92 9.17 -0.85
CA LEU A 38 1.89 8.78 0.17
C LEU A 38 1.20 7.91 1.24
N SER A 39 2.00 7.23 2.06
CA SER A 39 1.42 6.49 3.19
C SER A 39 0.76 7.45 4.18
N GLY A 40 -0.50 7.17 4.53
CA GLY A 40 -1.33 8.02 5.40
C GLY A 40 -1.74 9.35 4.79
N ASP A 41 -1.67 9.51 3.46
CA ASP A 41 -2.02 10.77 2.78
C ASP A 41 -3.52 11.10 2.89
N LYS A 42 -3.81 12.34 3.29
CA LYS A 42 -5.17 12.89 3.43
C LYS A 42 -5.39 14.16 2.58
N VAL A 43 -4.44 14.54 1.74
CA VAL A 43 -4.49 15.78 0.94
C VAL A 43 -5.43 15.66 -0.26
N HIS A 44 -5.69 14.44 -0.73
CA HIS A 44 -6.57 14.20 -1.87
C HIS A 44 -7.99 14.76 -1.62
N PRO A 45 -8.65 15.41 -2.61
CA PRO A 45 -10.00 15.98 -2.43
C PRO A 45 -11.07 14.97 -2.00
N GLN A 46 -10.91 13.71 -2.41
CA GLN A 46 -11.79 12.59 -2.04
C GLN A 46 -11.21 11.74 -0.90
N SER A 47 -10.39 12.33 -0.01
CA SER A 47 -9.72 11.57 1.05
C SER A 47 -10.71 10.86 1.97
N LYS A 48 -11.84 11.48 2.27
CA LYS A 48 -12.88 10.85 3.11
C LYS A 48 -13.38 9.54 2.50
N GLU A 49 -13.78 9.57 1.23
CA GLU A 49 -14.33 8.40 0.51
C GLU A 49 -13.27 7.31 0.31
N ILE A 50 -12.01 7.71 0.09
CA ILE A 50 -10.88 6.77 0.00
C ILE A 50 -10.70 6.02 1.32
N TYR A 51 -10.77 6.71 2.46
CA TYR A 51 -10.60 6.08 3.76
C TYR A 51 -11.82 5.22 4.15
N GLU A 52 -13.03 5.63 3.81
CA GLU A 52 -14.23 4.78 3.98
C GLU A 52 -14.11 3.47 3.17
N MET A 53 -13.61 3.56 1.93
CA MET A 53 -13.34 2.37 1.12
C MET A 53 -12.18 1.52 1.68
N LEU A 54 -11.15 2.15 2.27
CA LEU A 54 -10.09 1.40 2.96
C LEU A 54 -10.64 0.59 4.15
N GLU A 55 -11.52 1.18 4.96
CA GLU A 55 -12.17 0.48 6.07
C GLU A 55 -13.05 -0.68 5.57
N GLU A 56 -13.73 -0.52 4.44
CA GLU A 56 -14.48 -1.61 3.80
C GLU A 56 -13.54 -2.74 3.33
N ILE A 57 -12.43 -2.38 2.67
CA ILE A 57 -11.40 -3.34 2.26
C ILE A 57 -10.87 -4.09 3.48
N ASP A 58 -10.53 -3.40 4.58
CA ASP A 58 -10.01 -4.03 5.81
C ASP A 58 -10.99 -5.05 6.38
N LYS A 59 -12.26 -4.67 6.57
CA LYS A 59 -13.31 -5.57 7.07
C LYS A 59 -13.49 -6.81 6.19
N LEU A 60 -13.44 -6.62 4.87
CA LEU A 60 -13.56 -7.72 3.92
C LEU A 60 -12.32 -8.62 3.92
N LEU A 61 -11.13 -8.05 4.04
CA LEU A 61 -9.88 -8.79 4.15
C LEU A 61 -9.88 -9.67 5.41
N GLU A 62 -10.24 -9.10 6.57
CA GLU A 62 -10.37 -9.84 7.84
C GLU A 62 -11.36 -11.00 7.72
N THR A 63 -12.55 -10.74 7.19
CA THR A 63 -13.61 -11.76 7.01
C THR A 63 -13.19 -12.87 6.03
N ASN A 64 -12.25 -12.59 5.13
CA ASN A 64 -11.68 -13.56 4.18
C ASN A 64 -10.34 -14.16 4.66
N GLY A 65 -9.99 -14.00 5.93
CA GLY A 65 -8.84 -14.65 6.55
C GLY A 65 -7.49 -14.01 6.23
N HIS A 66 -7.47 -12.74 5.81
CA HIS A 66 -6.22 -11.99 5.72
C HIS A 66 -5.66 -11.74 7.12
N VAL A 67 -4.41 -12.14 7.34
CA VAL A 67 -3.67 -11.82 8.57
C VAL A 67 -2.52 -10.89 8.21
N PRO A 68 -2.54 -9.63 8.67
CA PRO A 68 -1.45 -8.70 8.44
C PRO A 68 -0.13 -9.22 9.02
N ASP A 69 0.93 -9.26 8.19
CA ASP A 69 2.27 -9.50 8.71
C ASP A 69 2.82 -8.22 9.36
N THR A 70 2.77 -8.15 10.68
CA THR A 70 3.24 -7.01 11.48
C THR A 70 4.75 -7.02 11.74
N SER A 71 5.46 -8.08 11.32
CA SER A 71 6.91 -8.23 11.56
C SER A 71 7.77 -7.21 10.78
N GLU A 72 7.23 -6.64 9.69
CA GLU A 72 7.90 -5.62 8.87
C GLU A 72 7.81 -4.20 9.46
N VAL A 73 7.02 -3.99 10.51
CA VAL A 73 6.87 -2.68 11.19
C VAL A 73 7.72 -2.64 12.47
N LEU A 74 8.16 -1.44 12.88
CA LEU A 74 9.08 -1.24 14.00
C LEU A 74 8.69 -2.06 15.24
N TYR A 75 9.64 -2.87 15.73
CA TYR A 75 9.42 -3.90 16.75
C TYR A 75 8.71 -3.38 18.02
N ASP A 76 8.96 -2.12 18.40
CA ASP A 76 8.47 -1.49 19.64
C ASP A 76 7.14 -0.71 19.48
N MET A 77 6.41 -0.87 18.36
CA MET A 77 5.04 -0.35 18.20
C MET A 77 4.02 -1.42 18.60
N ASP A 78 2.92 -1.02 19.25
CA ASP A 78 1.82 -1.96 19.53
C ASP A 78 1.27 -2.54 18.21
N GLU A 79 0.80 -3.78 18.25
CA GLU A 79 0.35 -4.50 17.05
C GLU A 79 -0.77 -3.75 16.30
N ASP A 80 -1.73 -3.17 17.02
CA ASP A 80 -2.80 -2.33 16.44
C ASP A 80 -2.24 -1.12 15.66
N TRP A 81 -1.17 -0.49 16.17
CA TRP A 81 -0.50 0.60 15.47
C TRP A 81 0.30 0.12 14.27
N LYS A 82 0.87 -1.09 14.33
CA LYS A 82 1.57 -1.70 13.20
C LYS A 82 0.59 -2.04 12.07
N GLU A 83 -0.54 -2.66 12.40
CA GLU A 83 -1.62 -2.92 11.45
C GLU A 83 -2.17 -1.63 10.85
N GLY A 84 -2.38 -0.61 11.69
CA GLY A 84 -2.73 0.74 11.22
C GLY A 84 -1.75 1.27 10.19
N VAL A 85 -0.42 1.20 10.42
CA VAL A 85 0.56 1.67 9.44
C VAL A 85 0.48 0.90 8.11
N LEU A 86 0.32 -0.42 8.17
CA LEU A 86 0.23 -1.28 6.98
C LEU A 86 -1.05 -1.01 6.17
N ASN A 87 -2.17 -0.72 6.85
CA ASN A 87 -3.46 -0.43 6.22
C ASN A 87 -3.45 0.90 5.46
N HIS A 88 -2.57 1.82 5.87
CA HIS A 88 -2.41 3.14 5.28
C HIS A 88 -1.22 3.23 4.31
N HIS A 89 -0.73 2.11 3.79
CA HIS A 89 0.26 2.13 2.72
C HIS A 89 -0.27 2.79 1.45
N SER A 90 0.62 3.45 0.71
CA SER A 90 0.28 4.19 -0.51
C SER A 90 -0.44 3.34 -1.57
N GLU A 91 -0.09 2.05 -1.67
CA GLU A 91 -0.70 1.12 -2.61
C GLU A 91 -2.17 0.89 -2.29
N ARG A 92 -2.49 0.78 -1.00
CA ARG A 92 -3.85 0.55 -0.54
C ARG A 92 -4.73 1.76 -0.81
N LEU A 93 -4.21 2.96 -0.54
CA LEU A 93 -4.89 4.23 -0.88
C LEU A 93 -5.17 4.34 -2.38
N ALA A 94 -4.17 4.03 -3.22
CA ALA A 94 -4.33 4.07 -4.67
C ALA A 94 -5.36 3.05 -5.18
N ILE A 95 -5.37 1.83 -4.63
CA ILE A 95 -6.35 0.80 -4.99
C ILE A 95 -7.76 1.19 -4.54
N ALA A 96 -7.92 1.69 -3.30
CA ALA A 96 -9.19 2.20 -2.79
C ALA A 96 -9.74 3.32 -3.68
N TYR A 97 -8.88 4.27 -4.08
CA TYR A 97 -9.24 5.31 -5.05
C TYR A 97 -9.68 4.73 -6.40
N GLY A 98 -8.95 3.73 -6.91
CA GLY A 98 -9.30 3.03 -8.14
C GLY A 98 -10.65 2.30 -8.07
N LEU A 99 -11.00 1.74 -6.91
CA LEU A 99 -12.28 1.06 -6.69
C LEU A 99 -13.45 2.04 -6.69
N ILE A 100 -13.35 3.18 -5.99
CA ILE A 100 -14.43 4.18 -5.95
C ILE A 100 -14.58 4.96 -7.25
N SER A 101 -13.49 5.12 -8.01
CA SER A 101 -13.46 6.00 -9.18
C SER A 101 -13.66 5.29 -10.52
N THR A 102 -13.74 3.95 -10.52
CA THR A 102 -13.91 3.16 -11.75
C THR A 102 -15.06 2.15 -11.66
N LYS A 103 -15.72 1.90 -12.80
CA LYS A 103 -16.85 0.95 -12.88
C LYS A 103 -16.41 -0.48 -12.56
N PRO A 104 -17.27 -1.32 -11.91
CA PRO A 104 -17.02 -2.74 -11.70
C PRO A 104 -16.41 -3.46 -12.91
N GLY A 105 -15.40 -4.30 -12.68
CA GLY A 105 -14.67 -5.02 -13.72
C GLY A 105 -13.58 -4.23 -14.45
N THR A 106 -13.47 -2.90 -14.26
CA THR A 106 -12.37 -2.11 -14.84
C THR A 106 -11.04 -2.50 -14.20
N THR A 107 -10.01 -2.76 -15.01
CA THR A 107 -8.64 -3.03 -14.53
C THR A 107 -8.05 -1.80 -13.84
N ILE A 108 -7.56 -1.96 -12.62
CA ILE A 108 -6.85 -0.92 -11.87
C ILE A 108 -5.36 -1.02 -12.18
N ARG A 109 -4.71 0.11 -12.48
CA ARG A 109 -3.27 0.17 -12.81
C ARG A 109 -2.56 1.13 -11.87
N ILE A 110 -1.59 0.62 -11.12
CA ILE A 110 -0.81 1.41 -10.16
C ILE A 110 0.69 1.29 -10.41
N ILE A 111 1.44 2.33 -10.07
CA ILE A 111 2.90 2.36 -10.16
C ILE A 111 3.48 2.80 -8.82
N LYS A 112 4.35 1.98 -8.24
CA LYS A 112 5.07 2.24 -6.99
C LYS A 112 6.56 2.49 -7.26
N ASN A 113 7.12 3.50 -6.60
CA ASN A 113 8.55 3.83 -6.73
C ASN A 113 9.50 2.91 -5.92
N LEU A 114 8.97 2.19 -4.93
CA LEU A 114 9.67 1.18 -4.14
C LEU A 114 9.14 -0.23 -4.45
N ARG A 115 9.84 -1.28 -4.00
CA ARG A 115 9.31 -2.67 -4.04
C ARG A 115 8.02 -2.75 -3.24
N VAL A 116 7.06 -3.55 -3.70
CA VAL A 116 5.85 -3.84 -2.92
C VAL A 116 6.24 -4.61 -1.65
N CYS A 117 5.60 -4.32 -0.50
CA CYS A 117 5.84 -5.11 0.71
C CYS A 117 5.00 -6.39 0.71
N GLY A 118 5.35 -7.36 1.56
CA GLY A 118 4.66 -8.66 1.60
C GLY A 118 3.19 -8.54 2.01
N ASN A 119 2.90 -7.64 2.95
CA ASN A 119 1.53 -7.34 3.38
C ASN A 119 0.70 -6.77 2.21
N CYS A 120 1.14 -5.69 1.56
CA CYS A 120 0.41 -5.12 0.42
C CYS A 120 0.28 -6.10 -0.73
N HIS A 121 1.28 -6.93 -1.00
CA HIS A 121 1.20 -7.97 -2.02
C HIS A 121 0.08 -8.98 -1.71
N SER A 122 0.03 -9.48 -0.47
CA SER A 122 -0.98 -10.44 -0.01
C SER A 122 -2.38 -9.83 0.06
N ALA A 123 -2.50 -8.58 0.54
CA ALA A 123 -3.75 -7.85 0.54
C ALA A 123 -4.26 -7.62 -0.89
N THR A 124 -3.40 -7.20 -1.82
CA THR A 124 -3.79 -6.93 -3.22
C THR A 124 -4.28 -8.20 -3.93
N LYS A 125 -3.68 -9.37 -3.64
CA LYS A 125 -4.20 -10.67 -4.10
C LYS A 125 -5.66 -10.84 -3.66
N LEU A 126 -5.95 -10.73 -2.37
CA LEU A 126 -7.31 -10.91 -1.86
C LEU A 126 -8.28 -9.84 -2.37
N ILE A 127 -7.87 -8.57 -2.46
CA ILE A 127 -8.68 -7.49 -3.04
C ILE A 127 -9.09 -7.85 -4.48
N SER A 128 -8.17 -8.36 -5.30
CA SER A 128 -8.47 -8.75 -6.69
C SER A 128 -9.60 -9.77 -6.77
N LYS A 129 -9.64 -10.72 -5.82
CA LYS A 129 -10.67 -11.75 -5.72
C LYS A 129 -12.00 -11.20 -5.19
N ILE A 130 -11.96 -10.49 -4.06
CA ILE A 130 -13.14 -10.00 -3.34
C ILE A 130 -13.93 -9.02 -4.21
N PHE A 131 -13.25 -8.06 -4.83
CA PHE A 131 -13.88 -7.03 -5.64
C PHE A 131 -14.03 -7.42 -7.11
N ASN A 132 -13.62 -8.64 -7.48
CA ASN A 132 -13.58 -9.12 -8.87
C ASN A 132 -12.93 -8.09 -9.81
N ARG A 133 -11.71 -7.66 -9.45
CA ARG A 133 -10.93 -6.66 -10.18
C ARG A 133 -9.56 -7.22 -10.53
N GLU A 134 -9.18 -7.10 -11.81
CA GLU A 134 -7.78 -7.22 -12.17
C GLU A 134 -7.03 -5.97 -11.71
N ILE A 135 -5.90 -6.16 -11.02
CA ILE A 135 -5.01 -5.09 -10.58
C ILE A 135 -3.64 -5.35 -11.19
N ILE A 136 -3.12 -4.38 -11.94
CA ILE A 136 -1.77 -4.42 -12.48
C ILE A 136 -0.94 -3.41 -11.70
N ALA A 137 0.05 -3.89 -10.94
CA ALA A 137 0.96 -3.04 -10.20
C ALA A 137 2.36 -3.15 -10.79
N ARG A 138 2.96 -2.02 -11.14
CA ARG A 138 4.40 -1.95 -11.42
C ARG A 138 5.11 -1.46 -10.16
N ASP A 139 6.09 -2.21 -9.69
CA ASP A 139 7.01 -1.71 -8.67
C ASP A 139 8.41 -1.47 -9.27
N ARG A 140 9.39 -1.18 -8.41
CA ARG A 140 10.78 -0.92 -8.87
C ARG A 140 11.43 -2.11 -9.57
N THR A 141 10.94 -3.32 -9.34
CA THR A 141 11.58 -4.57 -9.78
C THR A 141 10.85 -5.23 -10.94
N ARG A 142 9.52 -5.21 -10.96
CA ARG A 142 8.71 -5.97 -11.93
C ARG A 142 7.26 -5.48 -12.04
N PHE A 143 6.52 -6.13 -12.92
CA PHE A 143 5.07 -6.06 -12.97
C PHE A 143 4.46 -7.23 -12.18
N HIS A 144 3.38 -6.92 -11.48
CA HIS A 144 2.53 -7.84 -10.75
C HIS A 144 1.14 -7.77 -11.38
N HIS A 145 0.63 -8.91 -11.83
CA HIS A 145 -0.75 -9.04 -12.31
C HIS A 145 -1.53 -9.80 -11.27
N PHE A 146 -2.42 -9.11 -10.57
CA PHE A 146 -3.29 -9.67 -9.54
C PHE A 146 -4.66 -9.97 -10.14
N LYS A 147 -5.08 -11.23 -10.04
CA LYS A 147 -6.38 -11.69 -10.51
C LYS A 147 -6.80 -12.94 -9.74
N ASP A 148 -8.08 -12.99 -9.36
CA ASP A 148 -8.70 -14.14 -8.69
C ASP A 148 -7.96 -14.63 -7.42
N GLY A 149 -7.26 -13.73 -6.72
CA GLY A 149 -6.52 -14.09 -5.51
C GLY A 149 -5.08 -14.49 -5.75
N LEU A 150 -4.61 -14.44 -6.99
CA LEU A 150 -3.27 -14.86 -7.40
C LEU A 150 -2.48 -13.68 -7.96
N CYS A 151 -1.15 -13.78 -7.89
CA CYS A 151 -0.24 -12.84 -8.53
C CYS A 151 0.66 -13.59 -9.52
N SER A 152 0.92 -12.98 -10.68
CA SER A 152 1.84 -13.50 -11.70
C SER A 152 3.28 -13.71 -11.22
N CYS A 153 3.69 -13.11 -10.10
CA CYS A 153 5.05 -13.25 -9.56
C CYS A 153 5.28 -14.55 -8.78
N MET A 154 4.25 -15.38 -8.58
CA MET A 154 4.33 -16.65 -7.81
C MET A 154 4.92 -16.47 -6.41
N ASP A 155 4.54 -15.38 -5.74
CA ASP A 155 5.03 -15.04 -4.40
C ASP A 155 6.56 -14.81 -4.33
N GLN A 156 7.16 -14.42 -5.45
CA GLN A 156 8.55 -13.97 -5.56
C GLN A 156 8.59 -12.45 -5.83
N TRP A 157 7.86 -11.65 -5.03
CA TRP A 157 7.70 -10.19 -5.20
C TRP A 157 8.97 -9.43 -4.84
#